data_AF-A0A2T4HQW4-F1
#
_entry.id   AF-A0A2T4HQW4-F1
#
_cell.length_a   1.000
_cell.length_b   1.000
_cell.length_c   1.000
_cell.angle_alpha   90.00
_cell.angle_beta   90.00
_cell.angle_gamma   90.00
#
_symmetry.space_group_name_H-M   'P 1'
#
loop_
_entity.id
_entity.type
_entity.pdbx_description
1 polymer ?
#
loop_
_entity_poly.entity_id
_entity_poly.type
_entity_poly.pdbx_seq_one_letter_code
_entity_poly.pdbx_strand_id
1 'polypeptide(L)'
;MLIVENIDRLSRQGAKAATQLVWALNEAGVDVATFHDGYCYKAGNNGDMMELFSVIIKAQLAFEESDKKSRRTKASWDKRFEAIADGTQKRPIPHTPTWINRVDGKYVLDEHRAKVLNEIYDLYINGMGVHRIVTLLNDRDEPVWNQFKGRTKNGWFYSYIYRLLTKRTVLGEYVTNNGRTLATDFYPQAISAEKFNQAQATLSMRKSNQKRSKNQNRNLLTQLVFCEQCGGGAHFEHTTDTVQTYKKVSGEVVNYRRKTYRRLRCDRSRRKHSCDNPTILNYDVVEKTVLDELLPRLVDQQTESQKLAELREKLAELGRQKDASQARLDNIIDAIADGGGKALVERATALESEVEKQSQTIKDLQKQLAVETAKPSSDDDMVLVESLRAELVSEDDDIRIYARGRVNIALRRLLHRIEITAYHTFIVWSTEDAWWRFDEDGALLDGEQIWRAA
;
A
#
# COMPACT_ATOMS: atom_id res chain seq x y z
N MET A 1 37.50 -3.51 51.57
CA MET A 1 36.68 -3.96 50.43
C MET A 1 35.32 -3.26 50.48
N LEU A 2 34.96 -2.55 49.42
CA LEU A 2 33.68 -1.88 49.22
C LEU A 2 32.84 -2.72 48.24
N ILE A 3 31.58 -3.03 48.58
CA ILE A 3 30.68 -3.76 47.69
C ILE A 3 29.60 -2.79 47.23
N VAL A 4 29.38 -2.72 45.91
CA VAL A 4 28.35 -1.89 45.30
C VAL A 4 27.46 -2.73 44.38
N GLU A 5 26.18 -2.38 44.32
CA GLU A 5 25.20 -3.06 43.47
C GLU A 5 25.58 -2.92 41.98
N ASN A 6 25.90 -1.69 41.54
CA ASN A 6 26.38 -1.36 40.20
C ASN A 6 27.30 -0.11 40.27
N ILE A 7 28.27 0.00 39.37
CA ILE A 7 29.24 1.12 39.27
C ILE A 7 28.54 2.46 39.07
N ASP A 8 27.42 2.50 38.33
CA ASP A 8 26.69 3.75 38.10
C ASP A 8 26.08 4.36 39.39
N ARG A 9 25.97 3.58 40.47
CA ARG A 9 25.50 4.10 41.78
C ARG A 9 26.59 4.82 42.58
N LEU A 10 27.85 4.69 42.20
CA LEU A 10 28.97 5.37 42.83
C LEU A 10 29.07 6.85 42.45
N SER A 11 28.53 7.25 41.29
CA SER A 11 28.49 8.66 40.90
C SER A 11 27.25 9.03 40.10
N ARG A 12 26.51 10.03 40.60
CA ARG A 12 25.39 10.65 39.88
C ARG A 12 25.84 11.50 38.67
N GLN A 13 27.15 11.67 38.48
CA GLN A 13 27.74 12.46 37.38
C GLN A 13 28.12 11.60 36.16
N GLY A 14 27.78 10.31 36.16
CA GLY A 14 27.98 9.39 35.03
C GLY A 14 29.19 8.47 35.17
N ALA A 15 29.30 7.47 34.28
CA ALA A 15 30.24 6.35 34.42
C ALA A 15 31.72 6.76 34.43
N LYS A 16 32.11 7.88 33.79
CA LYS A 16 33.47 8.45 33.89
C LYS A 16 33.83 8.87 35.32
N ALA A 17 32.91 9.53 36.02
CA ALA A 17 33.14 9.97 37.38
C ALA A 17 33.10 8.79 38.37
N ALA A 18 32.24 7.79 38.11
CA ALA A 18 32.22 6.55 38.87
C ALA A 18 33.54 5.77 38.71
N THR A 19 34.08 5.69 37.50
CA THR A 19 35.38 5.09 37.19
C THR A 19 36.53 5.78 37.93
N GLN A 20 36.56 7.12 37.94
CA GLN A 20 37.55 7.90 38.68
C GLN A 20 37.47 7.67 40.20
N LEU A 21 36.26 7.51 40.73
CA LEU A 21 36.06 7.23 42.16
C LEU A 21 36.55 5.82 42.53
N VAL A 22 36.22 4.81 41.71
CA VAL A 22 36.73 3.44 41.90
C VAL A 22 38.27 3.42 41.85
N TRP A 23 38.86 4.21 40.95
CA TRP A 23 40.31 4.35 40.85
C TRP A 23 40.93 4.95 42.13
N ALA A 24 40.39 6.07 42.62
CA ALA A 24 40.86 6.71 43.85
C ALA A 24 40.75 5.80 45.08
N LEU A 25 39.69 4.99 45.16
CA LEU A 25 39.50 4.00 46.24
C LEU A 25 40.53 2.87 46.16
N ASN A 26 40.82 2.38 44.95
CA ASN A 26 41.83 1.33 44.74
C ASN A 26 43.26 1.84 45.02
N GLU A 27 43.61 3.08 44.67
CA GLU A 27 44.91 3.68 45.05
C GLU A 27 45.05 3.81 46.58
N ALA A 28 43.95 4.02 47.28
CA ALA A 28 43.89 3.98 48.74
C ALA A 28 43.92 2.55 49.33
N GLY A 29 44.11 1.51 48.49
CA GLY A 29 44.20 0.11 48.91
C GLY A 29 42.85 -0.57 49.15
N VAL A 30 41.74 -0.01 48.67
CA VAL A 30 40.40 -0.53 48.91
C VAL A 30 39.87 -1.29 47.70
N ASP A 31 39.78 -2.62 47.79
CA ASP A 31 39.12 -3.44 46.77
C ASP A 31 37.65 -3.03 46.57
N VAL A 32 37.18 -2.94 45.32
CA VAL A 32 35.78 -2.64 44.99
C VAL A 32 35.13 -3.83 44.28
N ALA A 33 34.06 -4.38 44.82
CA ALA A 33 33.31 -5.47 44.20
C ALA A 33 31.93 -5.00 43.70
N THR A 34 31.53 -5.49 42.53
CA THR A 34 30.22 -5.22 41.91
C THR A 34 29.33 -6.45 41.99
N PHE A 35 28.10 -6.28 42.46
CA PHE A 35 27.17 -7.39 42.63
C PHE A 35 26.61 -7.88 41.29
N HIS A 36 26.20 -6.97 40.40
CA HIS A 36 25.57 -7.35 39.12
C HIS A 36 26.53 -8.05 38.15
N ASP A 37 27.77 -7.59 38.05
CA ASP A 37 28.75 -8.13 37.11
C ASP A 37 29.62 -9.23 37.74
N GLY A 38 29.47 -9.48 39.04
CA GLY A 38 30.24 -10.47 39.80
C GLY A 38 31.75 -10.20 39.81
N TYR A 39 32.19 -9.01 39.43
CA TYR A 39 33.59 -8.66 39.25
C TYR A 39 34.15 -7.90 40.46
N CYS A 40 35.34 -8.29 40.91
CA CYS A 40 36.06 -7.68 42.02
C CYS A 40 37.31 -6.97 41.53
N TYR A 41 37.29 -5.65 41.59
CA TYR A 41 38.41 -4.75 41.29
C TYR A 41 39.36 -4.73 42.48
N LYS A 42 40.44 -5.52 42.40
CA LYS A 42 41.44 -5.61 43.46
C LYS A 42 42.46 -4.48 43.40
N ALA A 43 42.83 -3.96 44.57
CA ALA A 43 43.90 -2.98 44.71
C ALA A 43 45.24 -3.60 44.25
N GLY A 44 45.95 -2.91 43.35
CA GLY A 44 47.28 -3.29 42.86
C GLY A 44 47.35 -4.02 41.51
N ASN A 45 46.22 -4.46 40.92
CA ASN A 45 46.21 -5.04 39.57
C ASN A 45 45.84 -3.99 38.50
N ASN A 46 46.79 -3.12 38.16
CA ASN A 46 46.53 -1.91 37.37
C ASN A 46 46.31 -2.15 35.85
N GLY A 47 46.76 -3.28 35.30
CA GLY A 47 46.77 -3.54 33.84
C GLY A 47 45.39 -3.81 33.23
N ASP A 48 44.69 -4.83 33.73
CA ASP A 48 43.41 -5.29 33.16
C ASP A 48 42.28 -4.27 33.36
N MET A 49 42.33 -3.51 34.46
CA MET A 49 41.35 -2.45 34.75
C MET A 49 41.48 -1.24 33.83
N MET A 50 42.72 -0.82 33.52
CA MET A 50 42.99 0.27 32.60
C MET A 50 42.38 0.00 31.22
N GLU A 51 42.52 -1.23 30.73
CA GLU A 51 41.98 -1.62 29.43
C GLU A 51 40.44 -1.62 29.42
N LEU A 52 39.81 -2.25 30.42
CA LEU A 52 38.35 -2.31 30.54
C LEU A 52 37.71 -0.92 30.67
N PHE A 53 38.23 -0.07 31.57
CA PHE A 53 37.74 1.29 31.72
C PHE A 53 38.01 2.15 30.48
N SER A 54 39.13 1.95 29.79
CA SER A 54 39.40 2.66 28.53
C SER A 54 38.38 2.29 27.45
N VAL A 55 37.97 1.02 27.36
CA VAL A 55 36.95 0.55 26.41
C VAL A 55 35.59 1.15 26.74
N ILE A 56 35.18 1.15 28.01
CA ILE A 56 33.91 1.72 28.48
C ILE A 56 33.87 3.24 28.22
N ILE A 57 34.94 3.96 28.56
CA ILE A 57 35.04 5.41 28.32
C ILE A 57 35.02 5.72 26.82
N LYS A 58 35.74 4.96 26.00
CA LYS A 58 35.71 5.11 24.53
C LYS A 58 34.31 4.84 23.97
N ALA A 59 33.61 3.82 24.46
CA ALA A 59 32.24 3.51 24.07
C ALA A 59 31.27 4.63 24.48
N GLN A 60 31.41 5.19 25.69
CA GLN A 60 30.58 6.29 26.16
C GLN A 60 30.86 7.58 25.37
N LEU A 61 32.12 7.89 25.07
CA LEU A 61 32.49 9.04 24.23
C LEU A 61 31.95 8.88 22.80
N ALA A 62 32.05 7.69 22.22
CA ALA A 62 31.47 7.39 20.93
C ALA A 62 29.93 7.54 20.93
N PHE A 63 29.27 7.12 22.01
CA PHE A 63 27.82 7.32 22.19
C PHE A 63 27.46 8.80 22.32
N GLU A 64 28.14 9.57 23.18
CA GLU A 64 27.90 11.01 23.32
C GLU A 64 28.17 11.78 22.03
N GLU A 65 29.22 11.44 21.29
CA GLU A 65 29.52 12.07 20.01
C GLU A 65 28.45 11.74 18.97
N SER A 66 27.98 10.49 18.94
CA SER A 66 26.85 10.06 18.11
C SER A 66 25.56 10.80 18.47
N ASP A 67 25.23 10.94 19.76
CA ASP A 67 24.06 11.68 20.23
C ASP A 67 24.16 13.18 19.90
N LYS A 68 25.32 13.81 20.14
CA LYS A 68 25.56 15.22 19.76
C LYS A 68 25.42 15.44 18.25
N LYS A 69 25.96 14.53 17.43
CA LYS A 69 25.79 14.56 15.96
C LYS A 69 24.33 14.39 15.56
N SER A 70 23.61 13.46 16.19
CA SER A 70 22.18 13.21 15.97
C SER A 70 21.35 14.45 16.30
N ARG A 71 21.54 15.05 17.49
CA ARG A 71 20.84 16.28 17.91
C ARG A 71 21.12 17.47 16.99
N ARG A 72 22.39 17.69 16.60
CA ARG A 72 22.75 18.76 15.65
C ARG A 72 22.10 18.54 14.29
N THR A 73 22.10 17.30 13.81
CA THR A 73 21.47 16.94 12.53
C THR A 73 19.97 17.19 12.60
N LYS A 74 19.31 16.75 13.68
CA LYS A 74 17.89 16.97 13.92
C LYS A 74 17.54 18.46 13.97
N ALA A 75 18.23 19.25 14.79
CA ALA A 75 18.01 20.69 14.88
C ALA A 75 18.24 21.42 13.54
N SER A 76 19.21 20.96 12.73
CA SER A 76 19.42 21.48 11.38
C SER A 76 18.28 21.11 10.42
N TRP A 77 17.65 19.95 10.59
CA TRP A 77 16.50 19.54 9.79
C TRP A 77 15.23 20.25 10.23
N ASP A 78 15.01 20.43 11.53
CA ASP A 78 13.86 21.15 12.07
C ASP A 78 13.82 22.60 11.53
N LYS A 79 14.95 23.32 11.58
CA LYS A 79 15.08 24.65 10.96
C LYS A 79 14.81 24.66 9.45
N ARG A 80 15.15 23.57 8.75
CA ARG A 80 14.84 23.45 7.31
C ARG A 80 13.35 23.19 7.10
N PHE A 81 12.72 22.38 7.94
CA PHE A 81 11.29 22.09 7.86
C PHE A 81 10.45 23.34 8.12
N GLU A 82 10.84 24.16 9.09
CA GLU A 82 10.25 25.49 9.32
C GLU A 82 10.39 26.36 8.06
N ALA A 83 11.61 26.51 7.52
CA ALA A 83 11.83 27.30 6.31
C ALA A 83 11.08 26.77 5.06
N ILE A 84 10.85 25.46 4.98
CA ILE A 84 10.05 24.84 3.90
C ILE A 84 8.57 25.18 4.08
N ALA A 85 8.05 25.06 5.31
CA ALA A 85 6.66 25.40 5.62
C ALA A 85 6.37 26.89 5.37
N ASP A 86 7.33 27.76 5.68
CA ASP A 86 7.22 29.21 5.50
C ASP A 86 7.53 29.69 4.06
N GLY A 87 7.91 28.78 3.15
CA GLY A 87 8.26 29.12 1.76
C GLY A 87 9.57 29.90 1.59
N THR A 88 10.36 30.09 2.65
CA THR A 88 11.62 30.87 2.63
C THR A 88 12.86 30.03 2.29
N GLN A 89 12.70 28.72 2.13
CA GLN A 89 13.79 27.78 1.85
C GLN A 89 14.41 27.98 0.46
N LYS A 90 15.54 28.70 0.40
CA LYS A 90 16.32 28.91 -0.83
C LYS A 90 17.45 27.89 -1.06
N ARG A 91 17.80 27.11 -0.03
CA ARG A 91 18.93 26.18 -0.06
C ARG A 91 18.54 24.84 -0.69
N PRO A 92 19.45 24.18 -1.44
CA PRO A 92 19.18 22.87 -2.01
C PRO A 92 18.88 21.86 -0.92
N ILE A 93 17.78 21.13 -1.07
CA ILE A 93 17.47 20.02 -0.18
C ILE A 93 18.21 18.76 -0.63
N PRO A 94 18.91 18.06 0.29
CA PRO A 94 19.48 16.74 0.01
C PRO A 94 18.42 15.78 -0.53
N HIS A 95 18.83 14.85 -1.41
CA HIS A 95 17.94 13.83 -1.97
C HIS A 95 16.76 14.37 -2.78
N THR A 96 16.92 15.53 -3.43
CA THR A 96 15.95 16.05 -4.41
C THR A 96 15.53 14.94 -5.39
N PRO A 97 14.23 14.76 -5.67
CA PRO A 97 13.74 13.72 -6.59
C PRO A 97 14.49 13.71 -7.92
N THR A 98 14.75 12.52 -8.46
CA THR A 98 15.60 12.37 -9.64
C THR A 98 14.97 12.90 -10.92
N TRP A 99 13.65 13.03 -11.00
CA TRP A 99 12.96 13.68 -12.14
C TRP A 99 12.96 15.22 -12.04
N ILE A 100 13.69 15.79 -11.07
CA ILE A 100 13.79 17.24 -10.85
C ILE A 100 15.25 17.65 -10.97
N ASN A 101 15.51 18.57 -11.89
CA ASN A 101 16.77 19.25 -12.05
C ASN A 101 16.74 20.59 -11.32
N ARG A 102 17.92 21.11 -10.98
CA ARG A 102 18.07 22.46 -10.43
C ARG A 102 18.83 23.32 -11.43
N VAL A 103 18.13 24.31 -11.98
CA VAL A 103 18.67 25.27 -12.96
C VAL A 103 18.48 26.66 -12.37
N ASP A 104 19.56 27.45 -12.28
CA ASP A 104 19.56 28.82 -11.75
C ASP A 104 18.88 28.97 -10.38
N GLY A 105 19.10 27.98 -9.51
CA GLY A 105 18.55 27.97 -8.14
C GLY A 105 17.08 27.53 -8.05
N LYS A 106 16.37 27.36 -9.17
CA LYS A 106 14.98 26.90 -9.26
C LYS A 106 14.88 25.41 -9.56
N TYR A 107 13.79 24.79 -9.12
CA TYR A 107 13.47 23.39 -9.42
C TYR A 107 12.69 23.31 -10.74
N VAL A 108 13.19 22.51 -11.69
CA VAL A 108 12.59 22.31 -13.02
C VAL A 108 12.50 20.81 -13.28
N LEU A 109 11.45 20.36 -13.97
CA LEU A 109 11.31 18.95 -14.34
C LEU A 109 12.33 18.56 -15.40
N ASP A 110 12.87 17.35 -15.27
CA ASP A 110 13.56 16.68 -16.35
C ASP A 110 12.51 16.14 -17.34
N GLU A 111 12.49 16.66 -18.57
CA GLU A 111 11.46 16.34 -19.56
C GLU A 111 11.36 14.84 -19.85
N HIS A 112 12.50 14.15 -19.99
CA HIS A 112 12.54 12.72 -20.29
C HIS A 112 12.01 11.92 -19.10
N ARG A 113 12.53 12.19 -17.90
CA ARG A 113 12.10 11.46 -16.69
C ARG A 113 10.65 11.75 -16.34
N ALA A 114 10.15 12.97 -16.60
CA ALA A 114 8.76 13.31 -16.40
C ALA A 114 7.82 12.57 -17.38
N LYS A 115 8.25 12.39 -18.65
CA LYS A 115 7.52 11.56 -19.63
C LYS A 115 7.46 10.10 -19.20
N VAL A 116 8.59 9.51 -18.82
CA VAL A 116 8.66 8.12 -18.33
C VAL A 116 7.88 7.95 -17.04
N LEU A 117 7.88 8.94 -16.14
CA LEU A 117 7.05 8.92 -14.94
C LEU A 117 5.56 8.90 -15.31
N ASN A 118 5.12 9.75 -16.25
CA ASN A 118 3.73 9.75 -16.74
C ASN A 118 3.36 8.41 -17.35
N GLU A 119 4.23 7.84 -18.18
CA GLU A 119 4.04 6.53 -18.77
C GLU A 119 3.92 5.43 -17.70
N ILE A 120 4.75 5.44 -16.65
CA ILE A 120 4.63 4.48 -15.54
C ILE A 120 3.26 4.57 -14.87
N TYR A 121 2.76 5.79 -14.66
CA TYR A 121 1.41 5.99 -14.11
C TYR A 121 0.34 5.47 -15.08
N ASP A 122 0.43 5.78 -16.36
CA ASP A 122 -0.53 5.37 -17.38
C ASP A 122 -0.56 3.85 -17.51
N LEU A 123 0.60 3.20 -17.63
CA LEU A 123 0.73 1.73 -17.65
C LEU A 123 0.13 1.09 -16.38
N TYR A 124 0.36 1.70 -15.22
CA TYR A 124 -0.13 1.17 -13.95
C TYR A 124 -1.65 1.31 -13.78
N ILE A 125 -2.20 2.49 -14.12
CA ILE A 125 -3.64 2.78 -14.14
C ILE A 125 -4.34 1.90 -15.17
N ASN A 126 -3.70 1.71 -16.33
CA ASN A 126 -4.04 0.74 -17.35
C ASN A 126 -3.73 -0.71 -16.91
N GLY A 127 -3.52 -0.97 -15.62
CA GLY A 127 -3.56 -2.30 -15.02
C GLY A 127 -2.33 -3.18 -15.24
N MET A 128 -1.28 -2.67 -15.88
CA MET A 128 0.00 -3.35 -15.89
C MET A 128 0.57 -3.45 -14.46
N GLY A 129 0.96 -4.65 -14.04
CA GLY A 129 1.54 -4.85 -12.71
C GLY A 129 2.94 -4.26 -12.61
N VAL A 130 3.34 -3.82 -11.41
CA VAL A 130 4.67 -3.22 -11.16
C VAL A 130 5.82 -4.09 -11.67
N HIS A 131 5.73 -5.42 -11.52
CA HIS A 131 6.75 -6.33 -12.05
C HIS A 131 6.86 -6.28 -13.58
N ARG A 132 5.73 -6.22 -14.29
CA ARG A 132 5.71 -6.15 -15.76
C ARG A 132 6.16 -4.79 -16.27
N ILE A 133 5.85 -3.71 -15.55
CA ILE A 133 6.40 -2.38 -15.81
C ILE A 133 7.93 -2.40 -15.66
N VAL A 134 8.45 -3.02 -14.59
CA VAL A 134 9.91 -3.17 -14.41
C VAL A 134 10.55 -3.95 -15.55
N THR A 135 9.95 -5.07 -15.95
CA THR A 135 10.41 -5.87 -17.10
C THR A 135 10.40 -5.03 -18.38
N LEU A 136 9.29 -4.34 -18.70
CA LEU A 136 9.18 -3.47 -19.86
C LEU A 136 10.26 -2.38 -19.91
N LEU A 137 10.50 -1.70 -18.78
CA LEU A 137 11.52 -0.64 -18.70
C LEU A 137 12.94 -1.20 -18.84
N ASN A 138 13.19 -2.41 -18.32
CA ASN A 138 14.49 -3.07 -18.46
C ASN A 138 14.73 -3.59 -19.87
N ASP A 139 13.71 -4.20 -20.50
CA ASP A 139 13.81 -4.80 -21.83
C ASP A 139 14.04 -3.75 -22.92
N ARG A 140 13.57 -2.51 -22.70
CA ARG A 140 13.83 -1.36 -23.58
C ARG A 140 15.08 -0.56 -23.22
N ASP A 141 15.89 -1.04 -22.28
CA ASP A 141 17.09 -0.37 -21.76
C ASP A 141 16.84 1.07 -21.25
N GLU A 142 15.69 1.32 -20.61
CA GLU A 142 15.37 2.64 -20.05
C GLU A 142 16.39 3.04 -18.97
N PRO A 143 17.03 4.22 -19.08
CA PRO A 143 17.99 4.68 -18.08
C PRO A 143 17.43 4.74 -16.65
N VAL A 144 18.09 4.03 -15.74
CA VAL A 144 17.72 4.04 -14.31
C VAL A 144 18.06 5.38 -13.69
N TRP A 145 17.12 5.96 -12.95
CA TRP A 145 17.33 7.25 -12.29
C TRP A 145 18.08 7.09 -10.97
N ASN A 146 19.36 7.43 -10.94
CA ASN A 146 20.19 7.27 -9.75
C ASN A 146 20.75 8.61 -9.25
N GLN A 147 20.72 8.83 -7.94
CA GLN A 147 21.38 9.96 -7.28
C GLN A 147 22.88 9.68 -7.05
N PHE A 148 23.29 8.42 -7.04
CA PHE A 148 24.68 8.01 -6.77
C PHE A 148 25.29 7.34 -8.01
N LYS A 149 26.13 8.10 -8.74
CA LYS A 149 26.91 7.58 -9.86
C LYS A 149 27.76 6.38 -9.38
N GLY A 150 27.64 5.23 -10.04
CA GLY A 150 28.53 4.07 -9.85
C GLY A 150 27.93 2.83 -9.18
N ARG A 151 26.71 2.89 -8.62
CA ARG A 151 26.01 1.72 -8.08
C ARG A 151 24.74 1.43 -8.89
N THR A 152 24.84 0.72 -10.01
CA THR A 152 23.81 -0.22 -10.53
C THR A 152 24.06 -0.60 -11.99
N LYS A 153 24.50 -1.83 -12.25
CA LYS A 153 24.34 -2.53 -13.53
C LYS A 153 22.99 -3.30 -13.62
N ASN A 154 22.09 -3.10 -12.66
CA ASN A 154 21.00 -4.06 -12.37
C ASN A 154 19.59 -3.57 -12.74
N GLY A 155 19.45 -2.52 -13.56
CA GLY A 155 18.16 -2.06 -14.07
C GLY A 155 17.20 -1.46 -13.04
N TRP A 156 15.94 -1.31 -13.46
CA TRP A 156 14.80 -0.91 -12.64
C TRP A 156 14.41 -2.01 -11.65
N PHE A 157 13.94 -1.60 -10.46
CA PHE A 157 13.51 -2.51 -9.41
C PHE A 157 12.08 -2.22 -8.96
N TYR A 158 11.39 -3.27 -8.50
CA TYR A 158 10.03 -3.21 -7.97
C TYR A 158 9.86 -2.13 -6.90
N SER A 159 10.76 -2.09 -5.91
CA SER A 159 10.67 -1.16 -4.78
C SER A 159 10.78 0.31 -5.23
N TYR A 160 11.49 0.56 -6.32
CA TYR A 160 11.65 1.91 -6.86
C TYR A 160 10.40 2.39 -7.57
N ILE A 161 9.84 1.58 -8.49
CA ILE A 161 8.56 1.89 -9.15
C ILE A 161 7.43 2.02 -8.13
N TYR A 162 7.35 1.10 -7.16
CA TYR A 162 6.35 1.18 -6.09
C TYR A 162 6.48 2.47 -5.29
N ARG A 163 7.71 2.94 -5.03
CA ARG A 163 7.97 4.22 -4.35
C ARG A 163 7.51 5.42 -5.20
N LEU A 164 7.73 5.39 -6.51
CA LEU A 164 7.24 6.44 -7.42
C LEU A 164 5.71 6.53 -7.39
N LEU A 165 5.03 5.39 -7.43
CA LEU A 165 3.57 5.33 -7.42
C LEU A 165 2.94 5.72 -6.07
N THR A 166 3.68 5.68 -4.96
CA THR A 166 3.12 5.90 -3.61
C THR A 166 3.49 7.24 -2.98
N LYS A 167 4.64 7.81 -3.33
CA LYS A 167 5.09 9.07 -2.72
C LYS A 167 4.42 10.28 -3.37
N ARG A 168 3.84 11.15 -2.55
CA ARG A 168 3.18 12.39 -2.97
C ARG A 168 4.13 13.48 -3.49
N THR A 169 5.46 13.25 -3.44
CA THR A 169 6.46 14.17 -4.02
C THR A 169 6.27 14.41 -5.51
N VAL A 170 5.59 13.50 -6.21
CA VAL A 170 5.21 13.65 -7.64
C VAL A 170 4.16 14.75 -7.87
N LEU A 171 3.40 15.12 -6.84
CA LEU A 171 2.40 16.19 -6.87
C LEU A 171 3.00 17.58 -6.68
N GLY A 172 4.30 17.67 -6.38
CA GLY A 172 4.96 18.91 -5.97
C GLY A 172 5.13 19.05 -4.45
N GLU A 173 4.58 18.12 -3.68
CA GLU A 173 4.60 18.19 -2.22
C GLU A 173 5.98 17.85 -1.62
N TYR A 174 6.35 18.54 -0.54
CA TYR A 174 7.45 18.10 0.32
C TYR A 174 6.91 17.27 1.48
N VAL A 175 7.19 15.97 1.47
CA VAL A 175 6.77 15.02 2.51
C VAL A 175 7.98 14.55 3.30
N THR A 176 7.94 14.72 4.62
CA THR A 176 8.98 14.24 5.53
C THR A 176 8.94 12.71 5.69
N ASN A 177 9.99 12.12 6.26
CA ASN A 177 10.07 10.67 6.44
C ASN A 177 8.96 10.09 7.34
N ASN A 178 8.40 10.90 8.23
CA ASN A 178 7.25 10.53 9.07
C ASN A 178 5.89 10.72 8.36
N GLY A 179 5.88 11.08 7.07
CA GLY A 179 4.66 11.17 6.27
C GLY A 179 3.91 12.51 6.36
N ARG A 180 4.44 13.50 7.07
CA ARG A 180 3.84 14.85 7.16
C ARG A 180 4.14 15.65 5.89
N THR A 181 3.11 16.18 5.24
CA THR A 181 3.28 17.16 4.16
C THR A 181 3.58 18.52 4.79
N LEU A 182 4.73 19.10 4.48
CA LEU A 182 5.15 20.43 4.97
C LEU A 182 4.81 21.55 4.00
N ALA A 183 4.82 21.27 2.71
CA ALA A 183 4.52 22.24 1.65
C ALA A 183 3.87 21.51 0.47
N THR A 184 2.91 22.16 -0.19
CA THR A 184 2.12 21.58 -1.28
C THR A 184 2.69 21.85 -2.67
N ASP A 185 3.48 22.91 -2.81
CA ASP A 185 3.99 23.47 -4.07
C ASP A 185 5.53 23.65 -4.06
N PHE A 186 6.23 22.85 -3.27
CA PHE A 186 7.68 22.95 -3.10
C PHE A 186 8.47 22.55 -4.36
N TYR A 187 7.98 21.53 -5.06
CA TYR A 187 8.56 21.02 -6.30
C TYR A 187 7.60 21.26 -7.47
N PRO A 188 8.10 21.34 -8.71
CA PRO A 188 7.22 21.34 -9.88
C PRO A 188 6.44 20.03 -9.93
N GLN A 189 5.12 20.13 -10.14
CA GLN A 189 4.24 18.98 -10.24
C GLN A 189 4.56 18.14 -11.48
N ALA A 190 4.94 16.88 -11.27
CA ALA A 190 5.26 15.96 -12.37
C ALA A 190 4.04 15.14 -12.82
N ILE A 191 3.10 14.89 -11.90
CA ILE A 191 1.89 14.11 -12.11
C ILE A 191 0.69 14.88 -11.54
N SER A 192 -0.40 14.95 -12.29
CA SER A 192 -1.65 15.57 -11.83
C SER A 192 -2.24 14.86 -10.61
N ALA A 193 -2.92 15.60 -9.74
CA ALA A 193 -3.62 15.03 -8.58
C ALA A 193 -4.61 13.91 -8.98
N GLU A 194 -5.33 14.08 -10.09
CA GLU A 194 -6.26 13.10 -10.64
C GLU A 194 -5.58 11.77 -10.98
N LYS A 195 -4.57 11.80 -11.86
CA LYS A 195 -3.76 10.62 -12.22
C LYS A 195 -3.13 9.95 -11.00
N PHE A 196 -2.67 10.72 -10.00
CA PHE A 196 -2.18 10.16 -8.75
C PHE A 196 -3.26 9.42 -7.96
N ASN A 197 -4.45 10.01 -7.84
CA ASN A 197 -5.57 9.41 -7.13
C ASN A 197 -6.07 8.13 -7.84
N GLN A 198 -6.12 8.12 -9.18
CA GLN A 198 -6.42 6.91 -9.97
C GLN A 198 -5.40 5.78 -9.71
N ALA A 199 -4.11 6.11 -9.63
CA ALA A 199 -3.09 5.13 -9.27
C ALA A 199 -3.22 4.63 -7.82
N GLN A 200 -3.56 5.51 -6.86
CA GLN A 200 -3.86 5.09 -5.48
C GLN A 200 -5.09 4.19 -5.40
N ALA A 201 -6.14 4.50 -6.17
CA ALA A 201 -7.33 3.67 -6.28
C ALA A 201 -6.94 2.27 -6.77
N THR A 202 -6.17 2.18 -7.85
CA THR A 202 -5.63 0.92 -8.39
C THR A 202 -4.77 0.15 -7.37
N LEU A 203 -3.91 0.84 -6.61
CA LEU A 203 -3.10 0.24 -5.54
C LEU A 203 -3.97 -0.36 -4.42
N SER A 204 -4.97 0.39 -3.96
CA SER A 204 -5.89 -0.05 -2.90
C SER A 204 -6.66 -1.31 -3.32
N MET A 205 -7.10 -1.36 -4.57
CA MET A 205 -7.81 -2.50 -5.14
C MET A 205 -6.93 -3.74 -5.24
N ARG A 206 -5.65 -3.60 -5.62
CA ARG A 206 -4.74 -4.74 -5.71
C ARG A 206 -4.36 -5.33 -4.36
N LYS A 207 -4.35 -4.52 -3.27
CA LYS A 207 -4.04 -5.00 -1.92
C LYS A 207 -5.06 -6.02 -1.40
N SER A 208 -6.36 -5.83 -1.66
CA SER A 208 -7.38 -6.84 -1.26
C SER A 208 -7.27 -8.14 -2.06
N ASN A 209 -6.67 -8.08 -3.25
CA ASN A 209 -6.59 -9.17 -4.23
C ASN A 209 -5.28 -10.01 -4.15
N GLN A 210 -4.43 -9.82 -3.13
CA GLN A 210 -3.13 -10.51 -2.98
C GLN A 210 -3.26 -11.98 -2.53
N LYS A 211 -3.76 -12.86 -3.41
CA LYS A 211 -3.41 -14.28 -3.39
C LYS A 211 -2.80 -14.65 -4.73
N ARG A 212 -1.46 -14.70 -4.79
CA ARG A 212 -0.71 -15.07 -6.00
C ARG A 212 -1.06 -16.51 -6.38
N SER A 213 -1.60 -16.70 -7.58
CA SER A 213 -1.61 -17.99 -8.28
C SER A 213 -0.97 -17.80 -9.65
N LYS A 214 -0.05 -18.68 -10.02
CA LYS A 214 0.61 -18.68 -11.35
C LYS A 214 -0.39 -18.88 -12.52
N ASN A 215 -1.64 -19.24 -12.23
CA ASN A 215 -2.65 -19.61 -13.23
C ASN A 215 -3.74 -18.54 -13.48
N GLN A 216 -3.66 -17.35 -12.88
CA GLN A 216 -4.77 -16.38 -12.90
C GLN A 216 -5.15 -15.88 -14.30
N ASN A 217 -4.23 -15.88 -15.27
CA ASN A 217 -4.50 -15.23 -16.56
C ASN A 217 -5.33 -16.08 -17.53
N ARG A 218 -5.56 -17.37 -17.22
CA ARG A 218 -6.44 -18.25 -18.03
C ARG A 218 -7.91 -18.14 -17.60
N ASN A 219 -8.15 -17.82 -16.33
CA ASN A 219 -9.49 -17.73 -15.76
C ASN A 219 -9.86 -16.25 -15.52
N LEU A 220 -10.65 -15.69 -16.44
CA LEU A 220 -11.23 -14.35 -16.35
C LEU A 220 -12.14 -14.18 -15.13
N LEU A 221 -12.75 -15.25 -14.63
CA LEU A 221 -13.65 -15.23 -13.47
C LEU A 221 -12.94 -15.61 -12.16
N THR A 222 -11.61 -15.52 -12.13
CA THR A 222 -10.83 -15.80 -10.93
C THR A 222 -11.31 -14.95 -9.75
N GLN A 223 -11.51 -15.60 -8.59
CA GLN A 223 -12.01 -15.01 -7.32
C GLN A 223 -13.44 -14.49 -7.36
N LEU A 224 -14.19 -14.73 -8.45
CA LEU A 224 -15.62 -14.39 -8.52
C LEU A 224 -16.51 -15.59 -8.28
N VAL A 225 -16.04 -16.81 -8.55
CA VAL A 225 -16.88 -18.01 -8.53
C VAL A 225 -16.77 -18.77 -7.21
N PHE A 226 -17.91 -19.04 -6.57
CA PHE A 226 -18.07 -19.72 -5.29
C PHE A 226 -19.14 -20.81 -5.38
N CYS A 227 -19.16 -21.71 -4.40
CA CYS A 227 -20.21 -22.71 -4.22
C CYS A 227 -21.31 -22.14 -3.33
N GLU A 228 -22.56 -22.16 -3.79
CA GLU A 228 -23.74 -21.73 -3.01
C GLU A 228 -23.83 -22.48 -1.67
N GLN A 229 -23.67 -23.81 -1.69
CA GLN A 229 -23.89 -24.66 -0.52
C GLN A 229 -22.86 -24.48 0.60
N CYS A 230 -21.59 -24.20 0.28
CA CYS A 230 -20.50 -24.22 1.26
C CYS A 230 -19.71 -22.91 1.35
N GLY A 231 -20.02 -21.93 0.51
CA GLY A 231 -19.29 -20.66 0.38
C GLY A 231 -17.83 -20.81 -0.10
N GLY A 232 -17.38 -22.03 -0.39
CA GLY A 232 -16.02 -22.30 -0.85
C GLY A 232 -15.80 -21.81 -2.28
N GLY A 233 -14.59 -21.33 -2.59
CA GLY A 233 -14.24 -20.92 -3.95
C GLY A 233 -14.30 -22.08 -4.96
N ALA A 234 -14.63 -21.76 -6.21
CA ALA A 234 -14.62 -22.74 -7.29
C ALA A 234 -13.19 -23.03 -7.77
N HIS A 235 -12.97 -24.27 -8.17
CA HIS A 235 -11.77 -24.73 -8.85
C HIS A 235 -11.95 -24.60 -10.38
N PHE A 236 -11.04 -23.87 -11.02
CA PHE A 236 -10.93 -23.83 -12.47
C PHE A 236 -10.00 -24.94 -12.97
N GLU A 237 -10.55 -25.84 -13.80
CA GLU A 237 -9.80 -26.90 -14.46
C GLU A 237 -9.60 -26.53 -15.93
N HIS A 238 -8.35 -26.58 -16.39
CA HIS A 238 -8.00 -26.39 -17.80
C HIS A 238 -7.14 -27.56 -18.25
N THR A 239 -7.70 -28.37 -19.15
CA THR A 239 -6.97 -29.43 -19.84
C THR A 239 -6.70 -28.95 -21.25
N THR A 240 -5.44 -28.89 -21.66
CA THR A 240 -5.03 -28.59 -23.05
C THR A 240 -4.91 -29.88 -23.86
N ASP A 241 -5.16 -29.79 -25.17
CA ASP A 241 -4.97 -30.88 -26.13
C ASP A 241 -3.58 -31.49 -25.95
N THR A 242 -3.55 -32.67 -25.33
CA THR A 242 -2.33 -33.40 -25.03
C THR A 242 -2.56 -34.82 -25.51
N VAL A 243 -1.63 -35.28 -26.34
CA VAL A 243 -1.53 -36.70 -26.68
C VAL A 243 -0.84 -37.36 -25.50
N GLN A 244 -1.60 -38.13 -24.72
CA GLN A 244 -1.01 -38.97 -23.69
C GLN A 244 -0.82 -40.36 -24.26
N THR A 245 0.40 -40.85 -24.10
CA THR A 245 0.85 -42.16 -24.56
C THR A 245 0.97 -43.07 -23.35
N TYR A 246 0.27 -44.21 -23.35
CA TYR A 246 0.46 -45.22 -22.30
C TYR A 246 0.73 -46.58 -22.92
N LYS A 247 1.61 -47.34 -22.26
CA LYS A 247 2.01 -48.68 -22.69
C LYS A 247 1.21 -49.70 -21.88
N LYS A 248 0.41 -50.53 -22.55
CA LYS A 248 -0.30 -51.63 -21.91
C LYS A 248 0.69 -52.67 -21.38
N VAL A 249 0.23 -53.53 -20.48
CA VAL A 249 1.00 -54.70 -20.00
C VAL A 249 1.39 -55.62 -21.16
N SER A 250 0.60 -55.63 -22.24
CA SER A 250 0.89 -56.34 -23.50
C SER A 250 1.99 -55.70 -24.36
N GLY A 251 2.57 -54.57 -23.94
CA GLY A 251 3.60 -53.83 -24.69
C GLY A 251 3.06 -52.89 -25.76
N GLU A 252 1.76 -52.92 -26.06
CA GLU A 252 1.09 -52.05 -27.02
C GLU A 252 1.06 -50.58 -26.52
N VAL A 253 1.49 -49.66 -27.37
CA VAL A 253 1.51 -48.22 -27.08
C VAL A 253 0.24 -47.59 -27.62
N VAL A 254 -0.63 -47.08 -26.75
CA VAL A 254 -1.87 -46.42 -27.13
C VAL A 254 -1.76 -44.92 -26.91
N ASN A 255 -2.03 -44.16 -27.97
CA ASN A 255 -2.13 -42.70 -27.94
C ASN A 255 -3.61 -42.32 -27.76
N TYR A 256 -3.93 -41.59 -26.70
CA TYR A 256 -5.24 -40.98 -26.54
C TYR A 256 -5.12 -39.46 -26.59
N ARG A 257 -5.92 -38.87 -27.47
CA ARG A 257 -6.02 -37.41 -27.61
C ARG A 257 -7.08 -36.91 -26.63
N ARG A 258 -6.68 -36.13 -25.62
CA ARG A 258 -7.64 -35.47 -24.72
C ARG A 258 -8.12 -34.17 -25.36
N LYS A 259 -9.42 -34.02 -25.58
CA LYS A 259 -10.01 -32.75 -26.03
C LYS A 259 -9.75 -31.65 -25.00
N THR A 260 -9.49 -30.42 -25.47
CA THR A 260 -9.40 -29.25 -24.60
C THR A 260 -10.74 -28.98 -23.93
N TYR A 261 -10.79 -28.88 -22.60
CA TYR A 261 -11.98 -28.45 -21.87
C TYR A 261 -11.61 -27.55 -20.70
N ARG A 262 -12.44 -26.53 -20.48
CA ARG A 262 -12.37 -25.59 -19.35
C ARG A 262 -13.62 -25.77 -18.48
N ARG A 263 -13.43 -26.06 -17.20
CA ARG A 263 -14.54 -26.41 -16.28
C ARG A 263 -14.45 -25.67 -14.95
N LEU A 264 -15.60 -25.39 -14.36
CA LEU A 264 -15.74 -24.88 -13.00
C LEU A 264 -16.49 -25.90 -12.13
N ARG A 265 -15.99 -26.12 -10.92
CA ARG A 265 -16.68 -26.92 -9.89
C ARG A 265 -16.25 -26.49 -8.50
N CYS A 266 -17.05 -26.79 -7.48
CA CYS A 266 -16.68 -26.51 -6.09
C CYS A 266 -15.33 -27.18 -5.69
N ASP A 267 -14.37 -26.41 -5.16
CA ASP A 267 -13.06 -26.93 -4.75
C ASP A 267 -13.16 -27.91 -3.57
N ARG A 268 -14.04 -27.60 -2.60
CA ARG A 268 -14.29 -28.44 -1.42
C ARG A 268 -14.89 -29.79 -1.79
N SER A 269 -15.93 -29.81 -2.65
CA SER A 269 -16.52 -31.04 -3.18
C SER A 269 -15.51 -31.87 -3.98
N ARG A 270 -14.74 -31.23 -4.86
CA ARG A 270 -13.66 -31.90 -5.61
C ARG A 270 -12.67 -32.60 -4.68
N ARG A 271 -12.30 -31.97 -3.57
CA ARG A 271 -11.36 -32.50 -2.58
C ARG A 271 -12.00 -33.39 -1.51
N LYS A 272 -13.32 -33.62 -1.59
CA LYS A 272 -14.11 -34.39 -0.60
C LYS A 272 -14.01 -33.81 0.82
N HIS A 273 -14.09 -32.49 0.94
CA HIS A 273 -14.07 -31.76 2.20
C HIS A 273 -15.41 -31.06 2.47
N SER A 274 -16.31 -31.70 3.22
CA SER A 274 -17.51 -31.08 3.82
C SER A 274 -18.37 -30.28 2.83
N CYS A 275 -18.54 -30.78 1.61
CA CYS A 275 -19.47 -30.26 0.60
C CYS A 275 -19.67 -31.32 -0.47
N ASP A 276 -20.93 -31.57 -0.85
CA ASP A 276 -21.29 -32.64 -1.80
C ASP A 276 -21.89 -32.09 -3.10
N ASN A 277 -21.69 -30.79 -3.40
CA ASN A 277 -22.17 -30.18 -4.64
C ASN A 277 -21.56 -30.91 -5.86
N PRO A 278 -22.37 -31.61 -6.69
CA PRO A 278 -21.87 -32.42 -7.80
C PRO A 278 -21.63 -31.60 -9.07
N THR A 279 -22.10 -30.34 -9.09
CA THR A 279 -22.17 -29.52 -10.30
C THR A 279 -20.79 -29.25 -10.90
N ILE A 280 -20.71 -29.44 -12.22
CA ILE A 280 -19.56 -29.11 -13.06
C ILE A 280 -20.09 -28.30 -14.23
N LEU A 281 -19.69 -27.04 -14.32
CA LEU A 281 -20.11 -26.12 -15.39
C LEU A 281 -19.02 -25.97 -16.44
N ASN A 282 -19.45 -25.75 -17.69
CA ASN A 282 -18.55 -25.35 -18.76
C ASN A 282 -18.12 -23.89 -18.53
N TYR A 283 -16.83 -23.66 -18.34
CA TYR A 283 -16.30 -22.33 -18.07
C TYR A 283 -16.58 -21.34 -19.20
N ASP A 284 -16.59 -21.83 -20.44
CA ASP A 284 -16.73 -20.98 -21.63
C ASP A 284 -18.14 -20.43 -21.76
N VAL A 285 -19.13 -21.24 -21.35
CA VAL A 285 -20.53 -20.83 -21.26
C VAL A 285 -20.69 -19.78 -20.17
N VAL A 286 -20.13 -20.02 -18.97
CA VAL A 286 -20.23 -19.04 -17.87
C VAL A 286 -19.52 -17.73 -18.23
N GLU A 287 -18.32 -17.78 -18.81
CA GLU A 287 -17.59 -16.59 -19.27
C GLU A 287 -18.39 -15.80 -20.31
N LYS A 288 -18.92 -16.49 -21.33
CA LYS A 288 -19.73 -15.85 -22.37
C LYS A 288 -21.01 -15.26 -21.80
N THR A 289 -21.71 -15.97 -20.92
CA THR A 289 -22.96 -15.49 -20.30
C THR A 289 -22.70 -14.24 -19.47
N VAL A 290 -21.62 -14.21 -18.69
CA VAL A 290 -21.24 -13.01 -17.93
C VAL A 290 -20.96 -11.83 -18.87
N LEU A 291 -20.18 -12.03 -19.94
CA LEU A 291 -19.79 -10.93 -20.84
C LEU A 291 -20.91 -10.46 -21.76
N ASP A 292 -21.70 -11.38 -22.32
CA ASP A 292 -22.65 -11.09 -23.40
C ASP A 292 -24.06 -10.81 -22.86
N GLU A 293 -24.50 -11.55 -21.84
CA GLU A 293 -25.86 -11.43 -21.30
C GLU A 293 -25.90 -10.51 -20.09
N LEU A 294 -25.04 -10.72 -19.11
CA LEU A 294 -25.16 -10.01 -17.85
C LEU A 294 -24.72 -8.55 -17.94
N LEU A 295 -23.56 -8.28 -18.53
CA LEU A 295 -22.99 -6.93 -18.56
C LEU A 295 -23.93 -5.85 -19.14
N PRO A 296 -24.62 -6.06 -20.27
CA PRO A 296 -25.61 -5.10 -20.76
C PRO A 296 -26.77 -4.79 -19.80
N ARG A 297 -27.10 -5.72 -18.89
CA ARG A 297 -28.19 -5.56 -17.90
C ARG A 297 -27.78 -4.74 -16.67
N LEU A 298 -26.48 -4.47 -16.49
CA LEU A 298 -25.95 -3.70 -15.35
C LEU A 298 -25.96 -2.17 -15.57
N VAL A 299 -26.30 -1.72 -16.78
CA VAL A 299 -26.17 -0.31 -17.23
C VAL A 299 -27.10 0.66 -16.48
N ASP A 300 -28.11 0.17 -15.75
CA ASP A 300 -29.12 1.03 -15.10
C ASP A 300 -28.84 1.38 -13.62
N GLN A 301 -27.72 0.96 -13.03
CA GLN A 301 -27.41 1.25 -11.62
C GLN A 301 -26.44 2.46 -11.47
N GLN A 302 -26.96 3.68 -11.66
CA GLN A 302 -26.30 4.90 -11.15
C GLN A 302 -26.57 5.07 -9.65
N THR A 303 -26.09 4.13 -8.84
CA THR A 303 -26.11 4.33 -7.39
C THR A 303 -24.75 4.88 -6.97
N GLU A 304 -24.72 6.11 -6.45
CA GLU A 304 -23.54 6.62 -5.77
C GLU A 304 -23.06 5.55 -4.79
N SER A 305 -21.79 5.15 -4.89
CA SER A 305 -21.23 4.13 -3.99
C SER A 305 -21.62 4.50 -2.56
N GLN A 306 -22.29 3.59 -1.83
CA GLN A 306 -22.71 3.84 -0.44
C GLN A 306 -21.54 4.38 0.41
N LYS A 307 -20.33 3.94 0.09
CA LYS A 307 -19.09 4.41 0.69
C LYS A 307 -18.74 5.87 0.37
N LEU A 308 -19.02 6.37 -0.83
CA LEU A 308 -18.89 7.79 -1.17
C LEU A 308 -19.85 8.64 -0.36
N ALA A 309 -21.12 8.21 -0.26
CA ALA A 309 -22.12 8.89 0.56
C ALA A 309 -21.70 8.96 2.03
N GLU A 310 -21.27 7.83 2.61
CA GLU A 310 -20.75 7.76 3.99
C GLU A 310 -19.53 8.67 4.22
N LEU A 311 -18.60 8.73 3.25
CA LEU A 311 -17.42 9.59 3.35
C LEU A 311 -17.79 11.07 3.29
N ARG A 312 -18.74 11.45 2.43
CA ARG A 312 -19.26 12.82 2.32
C ARG A 312 -19.98 13.25 3.60
N GLU A 313 -20.81 12.37 4.16
CA GLU A 313 -21.51 12.63 5.41
C GLU A 313 -20.54 12.83 6.58
N LYS A 314 -19.55 11.93 6.74
CA LYS A 314 -18.51 12.06 7.77
C LYS A 314 -17.71 13.34 7.64
N LEU A 315 -17.40 13.76 6.40
CA LEU A 315 -16.67 15.00 6.13
C LEU A 315 -17.52 16.22 6.51
N ALA A 316 -18.80 16.22 6.17
CA ALA A 316 -19.72 17.29 6.55
C ALA A 316 -19.87 17.40 8.08
N GLU A 317 -20.02 16.28 8.78
CA GLU A 317 -20.14 16.25 10.24
C GLU A 317 -18.86 16.74 10.94
N LEU A 318 -17.69 16.25 10.52
CA LEU A 318 -16.41 16.73 11.07
C LEU A 318 -16.14 18.19 10.75
N GLY A 319 -16.58 18.68 9.58
CA GLY A 319 -16.55 20.10 9.24
C GLY A 319 -17.33 20.93 10.25
N ARG A 320 -18.58 20.55 10.55
CA ARG A 320 -19.40 21.21 11.58
C ARG A 320 -18.75 21.19 12.96
N GLN A 321 -18.17 20.06 13.37
CA GLN A 321 -17.49 19.94 14.65
C GLN A 321 -16.25 20.83 14.74
N LYS A 322 -15.47 20.93 13.66
CA LYS A 322 -14.32 21.82 13.58
C LYS A 322 -14.74 23.29 13.69
N ASP A 323 -15.78 23.69 12.95
CA ASP A 323 -16.24 25.08 12.98
C ASP A 323 -16.80 25.46 14.36
N ALA A 324 -17.48 24.53 15.04
CA ALA A 324 -17.92 24.73 16.42
C ALA A 324 -16.74 24.83 17.42
N SER A 325 -15.70 24.01 17.27
CA SER A 325 -14.49 24.09 18.10
C SER A 325 -13.66 25.34 17.81
N GLN A 326 -13.60 25.79 16.55
CA GLN A 326 -12.96 27.05 16.16
C GLN A 326 -13.70 28.25 16.74
N ALA A 327 -15.03 28.32 16.62
CA ALA A 327 -15.81 29.42 17.20
C ALA A 327 -15.64 29.50 18.73
N ARG A 328 -15.55 28.34 19.42
CA ARG A 328 -15.24 28.31 20.86
C ARG A 328 -13.83 28.81 21.18
N LEU A 329 -12.85 28.52 20.32
CA LEU A 329 -11.49 29.00 20.47
C LEU A 329 -11.43 30.52 20.27
N ASP A 330 -12.05 31.04 19.22
CA ASP A 330 -12.08 32.48 18.89
C ASP A 330 -12.71 33.28 20.06
N ASN A 331 -13.83 32.81 20.60
CA ASN A 331 -14.47 33.42 21.78
C ASN A 331 -13.56 33.45 23.02
N ILE A 332 -12.70 32.43 23.21
CA ILE A 332 -11.75 32.40 24.34
C ILE A 332 -10.57 33.31 24.08
N ILE A 333 -10.09 33.41 22.84
CA ILE A 333 -9.02 34.34 22.45
C ILE A 333 -9.46 35.78 22.75
N ASP A 334 -10.69 36.14 22.38
CA ASP A 334 -11.27 37.45 22.68
C ASP A 334 -11.34 37.71 24.20
N ALA A 335 -11.79 36.71 24.98
CA ALA A 335 -11.83 36.82 26.45
C ALA A 335 -10.44 36.91 27.11
N ILE A 336 -9.39 36.36 26.47
CA ILE A 336 -8.01 36.51 26.94
C ILE A 336 -7.50 37.93 26.67
N ALA A 337 -7.84 38.52 25.52
CA ALA A 337 -7.47 39.90 25.18
C ALA A 337 -8.00 40.93 26.21
N ASP A 338 -9.17 40.65 26.81
CA ASP A 338 -9.79 41.49 27.84
C ASP A 338 -9.27 41.25 29.27
N GLY A 339 -8.17 40.50 29.44
CA GLY A 339 -7.53 40.27 30.75
C GLY A 339 -7.74 38.87 31.35
N GLY A 340 -7.83 37.86 30.50
CA GLY A 340 -8.16 36.49 30.89
C GLY A 340 -7.15 35.80 31.84
N GLY A 341 -7.68 34.96 32.74
CA GLY A 341 -6.89 34.18 33.69
C GLY A 341 -6.27 32.90 33.12
N LYS A 342 -5.33 32.28 33.86
CA LYS A 342 -4.59 31.06 33.48
C LYS A 342 -5.47 29.91 32.96
N ALA A 343 -6.68 29.73 33.51
CA ALA A 343 -7.62 28.71 33.08
C ALA A 343 -8.12 28.87 31.63
N LEU A 344 -8.24 30.12 31.13
CA LEU A 344 -8.63 30.39 29.75
C LEU A 344 -7.50 30.01 28.78
N VAL A 345 -6.25 30.25 29.16
CA VAL A 345 -5.07 29.86 28.37
C VAL A 345 -4.97 28.33 28.26
N GLU A 346 -5.18 27.61 29.37
CA GLU A 346 -5.21 26.14 29.35
C GLU A 346 -6.36 25.59 28.49
N ARG A 347 -7.51 26.27 28.48
CA ARG A 347 -8.64 25.87 27.63
C ARG A 347 -8.42 26.19 26.14
N ALA A 348 -7.81 27.33 25.83
CA ALA A 348 -7.46 27.72 24.47
C ALA A 348 -6.48 26.72 23.86
N THR A 349 -5.39 26.40 24.56
CA THR A 349 -4.39 25.42 24.10
C THR A 349 -5.00 24.02 23.87
N ALA A 350 -5.95 23.60 24.71
CA ALA A 350 -6.68 22.35 24.50
C ALA A 350 -7.55 22.38 23.23
N LEU A 351 -8.26 23.49 22.98
CA LEU A 351 -9.09 23.66 21.78
C LEU A 351 -8.25 23.81 20.51
N GLU A 352 -7.13 24.52 20.55
CA GLU A 352 -6.16 24.55 19.44
C GLU A 352 -5.69 23.15 19.06
N SER A 353 -5.36 22.32 20.06
CA SER A 353 -4.97 20.92 19.84
C SER A 353 -6.11 20.10 19.22
N GLU A 354 -7.35 20.36 19.62
CA GLU A 354 -8.54 19.70 19.07
C GLU A 354 -8.81 20.11 17.62
N VAL A 355 -8.76 21.40 17.31
CA VAL A 355 -8.93 21.96 15.96
C VAL A 355 -7.85 21.41 15.01
N GLU A 356 -6.60 21.33 15.46
CA GLU A 356 -5.51 20.77 14.65
C GLU A 356 -5.75 19.29 14.34
N LYS A 357 -6.20 18.49 15.33
CA LYS A 357 -6.57 17.08 15.12
C LYS A 357 -7.75 16.91 14.17
N GLN A 358 -8.80 17.72 14.32
CA GLN A 358 -9.97 17.71 13.43
C GLN A 358 -9.56 18.11 12.00
N SER A 359 -8.74 19.15 11.86
CA SER A 359 -8.21 19.60 10.57
C SER A 359 -7.38 18.52 9.88
N GLN A 360 -6.55 17.79 10.63
CA GLN A 360 -5.79 16.66 10.11
C GLN A 360 -6.72 15.51 9.67
N THR A 361 -7.75 15.21 10.46
CA THR A 361 -8.73 14.16 10.15
C THR A 361 -9.54 14.49 8.89
N ILE A 362 -9.98 15.75 8.74
CA ILE A 362 -10.66 16.23 7.54
C ILE A 362 -9.76 16.09 6.31
N LYS A 363 -8.48 16.49 6.41
CA LYS A 363 -7.50 16.32 5.32
C LYS A 363 -7.35 14.84 4.92
N ASP A 364 -7.35 13.93 5.89
CA ASP A 364 -7.22 12.50 5.61
C ASP A 364 -8.50 11.90 5.00
N LEU A 365 -9.68 12.33 5.44
CA LEU A 365 -10.96 11.96 4.81
C LEU A 365 -11.09 12.52 3.39
N GLN A 366 -10.67 13.77 3.15
CA GLN A 366 -10.63 14.37 1.81
C GLN A 366 -9.75 13.55 0.87
N LYS A 367 -8.59 13.06 1.34
CA LYS A 367 -7.74 12.15 0.56
C LYS A 367 -8.45 10.83 0.25
N GLN A 368 -9.14 10.24 1.23
CA GLN A 368 -9.91 9.00 1.02
C GLN A 368 -11.04 9.21 0.01
N LEU A 369 -11.78 10.31 0.13
CA LEU A 369 -12.85 10.67 -0.79
C LEU A 369 -12.32 10.87 -2.21
N ALA A 370 -11.18 11.55 -2.37
CA ALA A 370 -10.55 11.74 -3.68
C ALA A 370 -10.12 10.41 -4.33
N VAL A 371 -9.63 9.45 -3.54
CA VAL A 371 -9.27 8.11 -4.04
C VAL A 371 -10.51 7.30 -4.40
N GLU A 372 -11.56 7.36 -3.58
CA GLU A 372 -12.81 6.63 -3.83
C GLU A 372 -13.55 7.20 -5.04
N THR A 373 -13.54 8.53 -5.22
CA THR A 373 -14.13 9.21 -6.39
C THR A 373 -13.36 8.92 -7.67
N ALA A 374 -12.04 8.71 -7.59
CA ALA A 374 -11.20 8.36 -8.72
C ALA A 374 -11.29 6.87 -9.14
N LYS A 375 -12.11 6.06 -8.46
CA LYS A 375 -12.38 4.70 -8.93
C LYS A 375 -13.23 4.75 -10.19
N PRO A 376 -13.00 3.85 -11.17
CA PRO A 376 -13.86 3.75 -12.35
C PRO A 376 -15.32 3.58 -11.96
N SER A 377 -16.21 4.27 -12.66
CA SER A 377 -17.65 4.03 -12.58
C SER A 377 -18.01 2.69 -13.24
N SER A 378 -19.25 2.23 -13.02
CA SER A 378 -19.77 1.05 -13.71
C SER A 378 -19.71 1.23 -15.23
N ASP A 379 -20.00 2.43 -15.73
CA ASP A 379 -19.92 2.76 -17.17
C ASP A 379 -18.48 2.72 -17.69
N ASP A 380 -17.52 3.28 -16.96
CA ASP A 380 -16.10 3.23 -17.33
C ASP A 380 -15.60 1.78 -17.41
N ASP A 381 -16.04 0.93 -16.50
CA ASP A 381 -15.73 -0.49 -16.50
C ASP A 381 -16.34 -1.22 -17.68
N MET A 382 -17.58 -0.90 -18.03
CA MET A 382 -18.26 -1.45 -19.19
C MET A 382 -17.55 -1.08 -20.49
N VAL A 383 -17.20 0.21 -20.66
CA VAL A 383 -16.42 0.69 -21.81
C VAL A 383 -15.06 -0.01 -21.86
N LEU A 384 -14.39 -0.19 -20.72
CA LEU A 384 -13.13 -0.93 -20.64
C LEU A 384 -13.30 -2.38 -21.09
N VAL A 385 -14.34 -3.08 -20.61
CA VAL A 385 -14.58 -4.47 -21.00
C VAL A 385 -14.82 -4.60 -22.49
N GLU A 386 -15.67 -3.73 -23.06
CA GLU A 386 -15.99 -3.77 -24.48
C GLU A 386 -14.77 -3.43 -25.36
N SER A 387 -13.98 -2.43 -24.96
CA SER A 387 -12.76 -2.05 -25.71
C SER A 387 -11.71 -3.17 -25.77
N LEU A 388 -11.66 -4.05 -24.76
CA LEU A 388 -10.69 -5.15 -24.67
C LEU A 388 -11.24 -6.48 -25.19
N ARG A 389 -12.49 -6.51 -25.68
CA ARG A 389 -13.19 -7.76 -26.03
C ARG A 389 -12.47 -8.59 -27.09
N ALA A 390 -11.93 -7.93 -28.13
CA ALA A 390 -11.15 -8.59 -29.17
C ALA A 390 -9.81 -9.16 -28.63
N GLU A 391 -9.18 -8.46 -27.70
CA GLU A 391 -7.89 -8.85 -27.13
C GLU A 391 -8.00 -10.06 -26.18
N LEU A 392 -9.19 -10.31 -25.61
CA LEU A 392 -9.45 -11.48 -24.75
C LEU A 392 -9.20 -12.83 -25.45
N VAL A 393 -9.27 -12.86 -26.78
CA VAL A 393 -9.07 -14.04 -27.62
C VAL A 393 -7.88 -13.92 -28.57
N SER A 394 -7.01 -12.91 -28.37
CA SER A 394 -5.80 -12.72 -29.17
C SER A 394 -4.91 -13.96 -29.18
N GLU A 395 -4.28 -14.28 -30.31
CA GLU A 395 -3.28 -15.36 -30.41
C GLU A 395 -2.01 -15.03 -29.61
N ASP A 396 -1.70 -13.73 -29.47
CA ASP A 396 -0.58 -13.25 -28.67
C ASP A 396 -0.88 -13.43 -27.18
N ASP A 397 -0.08 -14.28 -26.53
CA ASP A 397 -0.19 -14.60 -25.11
C ASP A 397 -0.10 -13.35 -24.22
N ASP A 398 0.76 -12.39 -24.57
CA ASP A 398 1.00 -11.20 -23.76
C ASP A 398 -0.15 -10.20 -23.84
N ILE A 399 -0.71 -9.99 -25.04
CA ILE A 399 -1.92 -9.18 -25.25
C ILE A 399 -3.10 -9.82 -24.51
N ARG A 400 -3.29 -11.12 -24.69
CA ARG A 400 -4.40 -11.85 -24.08
C ARG A 400 -4.33 -11.86 -22.55
N ILE A 401 -3.14 -12.08 -21.99
CA ILE A 401 -2.90 -12.02 -20.54
C ILE A 401 -3.25 -10.63 -19.99
N TYR A 402 -2.81 -9.60 -20.69
CA TYR A 402 -3.05 -8.21 -20.30
C TYR A 402 -4.56 -7.89 -20.30
N ALA A 403 -5.24 -8.15 -21.41
CA ALA A 403 -6.68 -7.92 -21.56
C ALA A 403 -7.51 -8.68 -20.53
N ARG A 404 -7.24 -9.99 -20.33
CA ARG A 404 -7.97 -10.80 -19.34
C ARG A 404 -7.74 -10.35 -17.92
N GLY A 405 -6.53 -9.90 -17.59
CA GLY A 405 -6.24 -9.30 -16.29
C GLY A 405 -7.05 -8.01 -16.04
N ARG A 406 -7.20 -7.17 -17.07
CA ARG A 406 -7.97 -5.92 -17.01
C ARG A 406 -9.46 -6.15 -16.87
N VAL A 407 -10.02 -6.99 -17.73
CA VAL A 407 -11.43 -7.34 -17.69
C VAL A 407 -11.78 -8.03 -16.37
N ASN A 408 -10.91 -8.87 -15.80
CA ASN A 408 -11.15 -9.43 -14.46
C ASN A 408 -11.26 -8.34 -13.37
N ILE A 409 -10.44 -7.28 -13.43
CA ILE A 409 -10.50 -6.18 -12.46
C ILE A 409 -11.82 -5.41 -12.59
N ALA A 410 -12.28 -5.15 -13.83
CA ALA A 410 -13.58 -4.54 -14.10
C ALA A 410 -14.74 -5.42 -13.63
N LEU A 411 -14.73 -6.71 -13.97
CA LEU A 411 -15.76 -7.66 -13.53
C LEU A 411 -15.86 -7.77 -12.00
N ARG A 412 -14.75 -7.65 -11.27
CA ARG A 412 -14.77 -7.62 -9.79
C ARG A 412 -15.32 -6.33 -9.18
N ARG A 413 -15.46 -5.27 -9.96
CA ARG A 413 -16.16 -4.04 -9.55
C ARG A 413 -17.63 -4.11 -9.91
N LEU A 414 -17.96 -4.70 -11.06
CA LEU A 414 -19.32 -4.85 -11.55
C LEU A 414 -20.10 -5.97 -10.87
N LEU A 415 -19.40 -7.01 -10.38
CA LEU A 415 -20.02 -8.22 -9.82
C LEU A 415 -19.56 -8.45 -8.38
N HIS A 416 -20.52 -8.80 -7.53
CA HIS A 416 -20.25 -9.26 -6.18
C HIS A 416 -19.69 -10.69 -6.17
N ARG A 417 -20.40 -11.63 -6.78
CA ARG A 417 -19.99 -13.05 -6.88
C ARG A 417 -20.81 -13.83 -7.91
N ILE A 418 -20.30 -14.99 -8.29
CA ILE A 418 -20.97 -16.00 -9.11
C ILE A 418 -21.07 -17.27 -8.26
N GLU A 419 -22.26 -17.84 -8.14
CA GLU A 419 -22.50 -19.03 -7.34
C GLU A 419 -22.83 -20.24 -8.21
N ILE A 420 -22.14 -21.33 -7.98
CA ILE A 420 -22.44 -22.64 -8.56
C ILE A 420 -23.47 -23.31 -7.64
N THR A 421 -24.66 -23.57 -8.17
CA THR A 421 -25.73 -24.24 -7.42
C THR A 421 -25.55 -25.76 -7.46
N ALA A 422 -26.38 -26.49 -6.71
CA ALA A 422 -26.40 -27.96 -6.76
C ALA A 422 -27.18 -28.55 -7.95
N TYR A 423 -27.84 -27.70 -8.74
CA TYR A 423 -28.80 -28.10 -9.78
C TYR A 423 -28.27 -27.85 -11.19
N HIS A 424 -26.94 -27.92 -11.40
CA HIS A 424 -26.33 -27.61 -12.69
C HIS A 424 -26.62 -26.19 -13.22
N THR A 425 -26.92 -25.25 -12.33
CA THR A 425 -27.15 -23.84 -12.66
C THR A 425 -26.10 -22.95 -12.00
N PHE A 426 -26.02 -21.69 -12.43
CA PHE A 426 -25.24 -20.67 -11.75
C PHE A 426 -26.00 -19.37 -11.58
N ILE A 427 -25.72 -18.68 -10.48
CA ILE A 427 -26.32 -17.38 -10.14
C ILE A 427 -25.23 -16.32 -10.22
N VAL A 428 -25.49 -15.20 -10.88
CA VAL A 428 -24.58 -14.05 -10.86
C VAL A 428 -25.19 -12.90 -10.08
N TRP A 429 -24.40 -12.37 -9.15
CA TRP A 429 -24.74 -11.26 -8.28
C TRP A 429 -23.99 -9.99 -8.73
N SER A 430 -24.72 -8.93 -9.03
CA SER A 430 -24.18 -7.60 -9.40
C SER A 430 -23.76 -6.80 -8.16
N THR A 431 -24.71 -6.62 -7.26
CA THR A 431 -24.63 -5.92 -5.97
C THR A 431 -25.49 -6.69 -4.95
N GLU A 432 -25.54 -6.28 -3.68
CA GLU A 432 -26.29 -7.02 -2.63
C GLU A 432 -27.79 -7.22 -2.95
N ASP A 433 -28.34 -6.46 -3.91
CA ASP A 433 -29.78 -6.38 -4.20
C ASP A 433 -30.20 -6.88 -5.61
N ALA A 434 -29.29 -7.45 -6.42
CA ALA A 434 -29.63 -7.93 -7.77
C ALA A 434 -28.92 -9.24 -8.16
N TRP A 435 -29.70 -10.20 -8.68
CA TRP A 435 -29.22 -11.52 -9.07
C TRP A 435 -29.92 -12.07 -10.32
N TRP A 436 -29.20 -12.89 -11.10
CA TRP A 436 -29.73 -13.61 -12.26
C TRP A 436 -29.22 -15.04 -12.25
N ARG A 437 -30.12 -16.01 -12.46
CA ARG A 437 -29.78 -17.44 -12.53
C ARG A 437 -29.87 -17.93 -13.96
N PHE A 438 -28.87 -18.70 -14.35
CA PHE A 438 -28.72 -19.28 -15.68
C PHE A 438 -28.58 -20.79 -15.58
N ASP A 439 -29.03 -21.50 -16.60
CA ASP A 439 -28.80 -22.94 -16.74
C ASP A 439 -27.36 -23.27 -17.15
N GLU A 440 -27.06 -24.56 -17.37
CA GLU A 440 -25.72 -25.01 -17.77
C GLU A 440 -25.29 -24.55 -19.17
N ASP A 441 -26.24 -24.16 -20.02
CA ASP A 441 -26.05 -23.68 -21.38
C ASP A 441 -26.03 -22.14 -21.47
N GLY A 442 -26.28 -21.45 -20.35
CA GLY A 442 -26.23 -20.00 -20.23
C GLY A 442 -27.56 -19.30 -20.55
N ALA A 443 -28.67 -20.04 -20.65
CA ALA A 443 -29.98 -19.44 -20.80
C ALA A 443 -30.50 -18.92 -19.45
N LEU A 444 -31.08 -17.71 -19.47
CA LEU A 444 -31.64 -17.07 -18.28
C LEU A 444 -32.90 -17.82 -17.82
N LEU A 445 -32.91 -18.26 -16.56
CA LEU A 445 -34.05 -18.94 -15.94
C LEU A 445 -34.94 -17.97 -15.17
N ASP A 446 -34.34 -17.16 -14.31
CA ASP A 446 -35.00 -16.12 -13.51
C ASP A 446 -33.97 -15.10 -13.02
N GLY A 447 -34.48 -13.98 -12.49
CA GLY A 447 -33.66 -12.95 -11.89
C GLY A 447 -34.54 -11.92 -11.19
N GLU A 448 -33.94 -11.23 -10.23
CA GLU A 448 -34.58 -10.19 -9.44
C GLU A 448 -33.72 -8.93 -9.49
N GLN A 449 -34.36 -7.81 -9.78
CA GLN A 449 -33.74 -6.49 -9.78
C GLN A 449 -34.57 -5.60 -8.86
N ILE A 450 -34.09 -5.37 -7.64
CA ILE A 450 -34.77 -4.50 -6.69
C ILE A 450 -34.49 -3.04 -7.11
N TRP A 451 -35.48 -2.41 -7.73
CA TRP A 451 -35.45 -0.98 -8.01
C TRP A 451 -35.62 -0.20 -6.70
N ARG A 452 -34.52 0.32 -6.13
CA ARG A 452 -34.64 1.36 -5.11
C ARG A 452 -35.02 2.65 -5.84
N ALA A 453 -36.27 3.10 -5.67
CA ALA A 453 -36.70 4.42 -6.12
C ALA A 453 -35.77 5.48 -5.50
N ALA A 454 -35.33 6.41 -6.34
CA ALA A 454 -34.37 7.48 -6.05
C ALA A 454 -34.80 8.39 -4.90
#